data_AF-A0A7U9SW89-F1
#
_entry.id   AF-A0A7U9SW89-F1
#
_cell.length_a   1.000
_cell.length_b   1.000
_cell.length_c   1.000
_cell.angle_alpha   90.00
_cell.angle_beta   90.00
_cell.angle_gamma   90.00
#
_symmetry.space_group_name_H-M   'P 1'
#
loop_
_entity.id
_entity.type
_entity.pdbx_description
1 polymer ?
#
loop_
_entity_poly.entity_id
_entity_poly.type
_entity_poly.pdbx_seq_one_letter_code
_entity_poly.pdbx_strand_id
1 'polypeptide(L)' 'MGREDVSIHQHNPMGEGDVDFDGIFETLREMDFANRQFKAGGDAISCVSIFGYPERMAVEAPKAREIIERELL' A
#
# COMPACT_ATOMS: atom_id res chain seq x y z
N MET A 1 11.66 -23.96 -15.52
CA MET A 1 12.22 -22.80 -14.80
C MET A 1 11.52 -22.73 -13.46
N GLY A 2 12.28 -22.77 -12.37
CA GLY A 2 11.73 -22.89 -11.02
C GLY A 2 10.95 -21.65 -10.64
N ARG A 3 9.84 -21.82 -9.90
CA ARG A 3 9.33 -20.74 -9.05
C ARG A 3 10.38 -20.55 -7.97
N GLU A 4 11.29 -19.61 -8.15
CA GLU A 4 12.07 -19.11 -7.03
C GLU A 4 11.09 -18.43 -6.05
N ASP A 5 11.20 -18.79 -4.77
CA ASP A 5 10.52 -18.08 -3.67
C ASP A 5 11.13 -16.68 -3.57
N VAL A 6 10.69 -15.78 -4.45
CA VAL A 6 11.11 -14.38 -4.45
C VAL A 6 10.37 -13.64 -3.34
N SER A 7 11.12 -13.23 -2.33
CA SER A 7 10.66 -12.29 -1.31
C SER A 7 11.10 -10.89 -1.72
N ILE A 8 10.16 -10.02 -2.07
CA ILE A 8 10.41 -8.60 -2.31
C ILE A 8 10.11 -7.87 -1.00
N HIS A 9 11.16 -7.33 -0.37
CA HIS A 9 11.05 -6.45 0.80
C HIS A 9 11.71 -5.13 0.46
N GLN A 10 10.95 -4.04 0.47
CA GLN A 10 11.41 -2.73 0.01
C GLN A 10 11.02 -1.62 0.99
N HIS A 11 11.93 -0.66 1.19
CA HIS A 11 11.74 0.53 2.04
C HIS A 11 11.60 1.84 1.25
N ASN A 12 11.43 1.75 -0.07
CA ASN A 12 11.30 2.92 -0.93
C ASN A 12 9.88 3.52 -0.82
N PRO A 13 9.71 4.80 -1.19
CA PRO A 13 8.40 5.42 -1.29
C PRO A 13 7.46 4.70 -2.28
N MET A 14 6.16 4.93 -2.14
CA MET A 14 5.18 4.40 -3.09
C MET A 14 5.45 4.88 -4.51
N GLY A 15 5.43 3.94 -5.46
CA GLY A 15 5.71 4.19 -6.87
C GLY A 15 7.21 4.17 -7.22
N GLU A 16 8.10 3.90 -6.26
CA GLU A 16 9.50 3.57 -6.53
C GLU A 16 9.74 2.05 -6.40
N GLY A 17 10.74 1.54 -7.12
CA GLY A 17 11.15 0.14 -7.07
C GLY A 17 10.13 -0.85 -7.64
N ASP A 18 10.09 -2.07 -7.10
CA ASP A 18 9.45 -3.21 -7.78
C ASP A 18 8.05 -3.58 -7.27
N VAL A 19 7.49 -2.80 -6.33
CA VAL A 19 6.16 -3.06 -5.79
C VAL A 19 5.09 -2.53 -6.75
N ASP A 20 4.24 -3.43 -7.25
CA ASP A 20 3.09 -3.10 -8.10
C ASP A 20 1.93 -2.52 -7.27
N PHE A 21 2.01 -1.22 -6.96
CA PHE A 21 0.95 -0.52 -6.24
C PHE A 21 -0.34 -0.43 -7.05
N ASP A 22 -0.25 -0.28 -8.37
CA ASP A 22 -1.44 -0.16 -9.24
C ASP A 22 -2.28 -1.44 -9.19
N GLY A 23 -1.65 -2.61 -9.34
CA GLY A 23 -2.32 -3.90 -9.20
C GLY A 23 -2.86 -4.17 -7.79
N ILE A 24 -2.15 -3.73 -6.75
CA ILE A 24 -2.65 -3.80 -5.36
C ILE A 24 -3.93 -2.97 -5.22
N PHE A 25 -3.92 -1.71 -5.65
CA PHE A 25 -5.10 -0.84 -5.52
C PHE A 25 -6.27 -1.31 -6.40
N GLU A 26 -6.01 -1.84 -7.60
CA GLU A 26 -7.03 -2.49 -8.44
C GLU A 26 -7.71 -3.64 -7.68
N THR A 27 -6.91 -4.54 -7.12
CA THR A 27 -7.43 -5.68 -6.34
C THR A 27 -8.25 -5.21 -5.13
N LEU A 28 -7.78 -4.18 -4.40
CA LEU A 28 -8.50 -3.65 -3.23
C LEU A 28 -9.84 -3.03 -3.63
N ARG A 29 -9.92 -2.34 -4.77
CA ARG A 29 -11.20 -1.82 -5.31
C ARG A 29 -12.14 -2.95 -5.70
N GLU A 30 -11.66 -3.98 -6.39
CA GLU A 30 -12.48 -5.15 -6.77
C GLU A 30 -13.05 -5.89 -5.55
N MET A 31 -12.31 -5.89 -4.45
CA MET A 31 -12.74 -6.48 -3.18
C MET A 31 -13.75 -5.65 -2.40
N ASP A 32 -14.10 -4.45 -2.89
CA ASP A 32 -14.83 -3.40 -2.19
C ASP A 32 -14.24 -3.15 -0.78
N PHE A 33 -12.90 -3.14 -0.71
CA PHE A 33 -12.16 -3.16 0.55
C PHE A 33 -12.63 -2.07 1.50
N ALA A 34 -12.76 -0.82 1.03
CA ALA A 34 -13.12 0.33 1.85
C ALA A 34 -14.47 0.18 2.57
N ASN A 35 -15.44 -0.51 1.96
CA ASN A 35 -16.78 -0.71 2.53
C ASN A 35 -16.93 -2.09 3.21
N ARG A 36 -15.87 -2.90 3.21
CA ARG A 36 -15.92 -4.28 3.68
C ARG A 36 -15.81 -4.35 5.19
N GLN A 37 -16.75 -5.09 5.79
CA GLN A 37 -16.67 -5.52 7.18
C GLN A 37 -16.01 -6.90 7.26
N PHE A 38 -14.96 -7.02 8.07
CA PHE A 38 -14.23 -8.29 8.21
C PHE A 38 -14.83 -9.17 9.31
N LYS A 39 -14.74 -10.49 9.14
CA LYS A 39 -15.33 -11.48 10.07
C LYS A 39 -14.79 -11.39 11.50
N ALA A 40 -13.59 -10.84 11.68
CA ALA A 40 -13.00 -10.60 13.00
C ALA A 40 -13.63 -9.38 13.72
N GLY A 41 -14.57 -8.68 13.07
CA GLY A 41 -15.15 -7.42 13.52
C GLY A 41 -14.25 -6.24 13.14
N GLY A 42 -14.84 -5.20 12.56
CA GLY A 42 -14.16 -3.94 12.27
C GLY A 42 -14.10 -3.57 10.80
N ASP A 43 -13.88 -2.27 10.60
CA ASP A 43 -13.71 -1.64 9.30
C ASP A 43 -12.40 -2.05 8.63
N ALA A 44 -12.35 -1.90 7.31
CA ALA A 44 -11.10 -1.90 6.58
C ALA A 44 -10.16 -0.78 7.05
N ILE A 45 -8.93 -1.12 7.38
CA ILE A 45 -7.88 -0.16 7.75
C ILE A 45 -6.71 -0.32 6.79
N SER A 46 -6.33 0.78 6.13
CA SER A 46 -5.10 0.90 5.36
C SER A 46 -4.06 1.69 6.16
N CYS A 47 -2.82 1.22 6.19
CA CYS A 47 -1.71 1.83 6.92
C CYS A 47 -0.47 1.83 6.04
N VAL A 48 0.29 2.92 6.10
CA VAL A 48 1.59 3.05 5.45
C VAL A 48 2.60 3.46 6.48
N SER A 49 3.67 2.69 6.56
CA SER A 49 4.79 2.97 7.46
C SER A 49 6.04 3.23 6.62
N ILE A 50 6.47 4.49 6.58
CA ILE A 50 7.66 4.91 5.83
C ILE A 50 8.86 4.75 6.75
N PHE A 51 9.87 4.00 6.32
CA PHE A 51 11.07 3.71 7.09
C PHE A 51 12.34 3.98 6.26
N GLY A 52 13.46 4.28 6.91
CA GLY A 52 14.78 4.34 6.28
C GLY A 52 15.24 5.73 5.78
N TYR A 53 14.33 6.67 5.55
CA TYR A 53 14.66 8.00 4.99
C TYR A 53 13.92 9.15 5.70
N PRO A 54 14.33 9.55 6.91
CA PRO A 54 13.66 10.61 7.67
C PRO A 54 13.64 11.96 6.94
N GLU A 55 14.66 12.25 6.14
CA GLU A 55 14.77 13.47 5.33
C GLU A 55 13.70 13.58 4.24
N ARG A 56 13.09 12.46 3.83
CA ARG A 56 12.03 12.42 2.81
C ARG A 56 10.62 12.42 3.42
N MET A 57 10.50 12.24 4.74
CA MET A 57 9.22 12.03 5.41
C MET A 57 8.22 13.16 5.18
N ALA A 58 8.71 14.41 5.15
CA ALA A 58 7.86 15.59 4.95
C ALA A 58 7.17 15.63 3.57
N VAL A 59 7.68 14.86 2.60
CA VAL A 59 7.13 14.76 1.23
C VAL A 59 6.41 13.44 1.05
N GLU A 60 7.03 12.33 1.43
CA GLU A 60 6.50 11.00 1.13
C GLU A 60 5.32 10.63 2.03
N ALA A 61 5.27 11.09 3.28
CA ALA A 61 4.12 10.84 4.15
C ALA A 61 2.82 11.50 3.65
N PRO A 62 2.78 12.81 3.31
CA PRO A 62 1.57 13.40 2.75
C PRO A 62 1.22 12.82 1.38
N LYS A 63 2.20 12.55 0.51
CA LYS A 63 1.97 11.92 -0.79
C LYS A 63 1.36 10.51 -0.66
N ALA A 64 1.88 9.70 0.26
CA ALA A 64 1.33 8.39 0.59
C ALA A 64 -0.14 8.47 1.00
N ARG A 65 -0.46 9.44 1.87
CA ARG A 65 -1.84 9.70 2.28
C ARG A 65 -2.73 10.09 1.10
N GLU A 66 -2.30 11.03 0.26
CA GLU A 66 -3.07 11.47 -0.92
C GLU A 66 -3.34 10.32 -1.90
N ILE A 67 -2.38 9.41 -2.07
CA ILE A 67 -2.59 8.20 -2.88
C ILE A 67 -3.67 7.32 -2.23
N ILE A 68 -3.56 7.00 -0.95
CA ILE A 68 -4.55 6.16 -0.25
C ILE A 68 -5.94 6.78 -0.32
N GLU A 69 -6.06 8.08 -0.07
CA GLU A 69 -7.35 8.79 -0.14
C GLU A 69 -7.95 8.71 -1.54
N ARG A 70 -7.15 8.88 -2.60
CA ARG A 70 -7.65 8.79 -3.98
C ARG A 70 -8.07 7.37 -4.37
N GLU A 71 -7.32 6.36 -3.93
CA GLU A 71 -7.52 4.99 -4.40
C GLU A 71 -8.59 4.23 -3.60
N LEU A 72 -8.83 4.62 -2.33
CA LEU A 72 -9.64 3.87 -1.38
C LEU A 72 -10.75 4.67 -0.67
N LEU A 73 -10.87 5.99 -0.83
CA LEU A 73 -11.93 6.82 -0.21
C LEU A 73 -12.72 7.61 -1.26
#